data_AF-A0A7V4SWI7-F1
#
_entry.id   AF-A0A7V4SWI7-F1
#
_cell.length_a   1.000
_cell.length_b   1.000
_cell.length_c   1.000
_cell.angle_alpha   90.00
_cell.angle_beta   90.00
_cell.angle_gamma   90.00
#
_symmetry.space_group_name_H-M   'P 1'
#
loop_
_entity.id
_entity.type
_entity.pdbx_description
1 polymer ?
#
loop_
_entity_poly.entity_id
_entity_poly.type
_entity_poly.pdbx_seq_one_letter_code
_entity_poly.pdbx_strand_id
1 'polypeptide(L)'
;MHKVKLWNDTRGTTLVEILVVMVVLLIGILTMIQLFPTGFRVVRAAESQTIATRLAQQELERWKNMAANLPAGILPIDENGNVLNDQDPGPPFHAYRKDTSGNYIITNGRLERGNALNCRQVIDETTLIPLASHFRTEQGTLYGSRYTLAFSPIDAWRDNNNRLQGITIKSGDLRRRIAESSFDPPYLRPGEYAIDYDLSQGQDYPGKEVFHVAFPRDPGIQRIYYISYSYWASTDPNNPNVEPELFSRVDQLVVRNGESYINGDDGDWIEVPVEGVPTGYTVIEVEPYTETCARGFLEDDGNAPPNDPYRFRLVDSIVGVIAFNPVGHGLYEYTAKGIRPIEARISYLINDPRILREDRVVPQLQPGATEIPVKLALRFILNIGDPTNDLAPGNPPEEQTYKGLMVARDGSVAIPLPVLIIDLPTGLRVDLPNNAIDFKAGVVRLPLKANLIDYAGQIQARNVDLPGRHLRFFYRADGDWSVQCRKAYTTYMRKYAAGDLDYRTYRIRVDPNDRNRLVPRLLFAPCEGLKTVAVDYSYIDPNGVERKVAGEAHQIDLARDNPSDGWCVDLLKNAPPGSYISRNARIVVVGVSFTARVIWRDGKAWRHVDMDTQLTKS
;
A
#
# COMPACT_ATOMS: atom_id res chain seq x y z
N MET A 1 -17.94 -78.62 50.59
CA MET A 1 -16.62 -78.15 50.12
C MET A 1 -16.40 -78.68 48.70
N HIS A 2 -16.76 -77.91 47.67
CA HIS A 2 -16.50 -78.29 46.26
C HIS A 2 -15.88 -77.09 45.55
N LYS A 3 -14.66 -77.31 45.05
CA LYS A 3 -13.77 -76.34 44.41
C LYS A 3 -14.30 -75.92 43.04
N VAL A 4 -14.45 -74.60 42.84
CA VAL A 4 -14.59 -74.00 41.51
C VAL A 4 -13.19 -73.95 40.88
N LYS A 5 -13.05 -74.58 39.71
CA LYS A 5 -11.81 -74.67 38.94
C LYS A 5 -11.87 -73.59 37.85
N LEU A 6 -11.26 -72.43 38.11
CA LEU A 6 -11.02 -71.40 37.09
C LEU A 6 -9.91 -71.91 36.16
N TRP A 7 -10.24 -72.11 34.89
CA TRP A 7 -9.26 -72.37 33.83
C TRP A 7 -8.72 -71.03 33.33
N ASN A 8 -7.42 -70.80 33.51
CA ASN A 8 -6.67 -69.78 32.80
C ASN A 8 -6.36 -70.31 31.40
N ASP A 9 -6.98 -69.72 30.38
CA ASP A 9 -6.66 -69.97 28.98
C ASP A 9 -5.78 -68.80 28.49
N THR A 10 -4.46 -68.95 28.55
CA THR A 10 -3.50 -68.06 27.89
C THR A 10 -3.36 -68.48 26.44
N ARG A 11 -4.30 -68.07 25.59
CA ARG A 11 -4.14 -68.13 24.13
C ARG A 11 -3.59 -66.79 23.65
N GLY A 12 -2.37 -66.80 23.15
CA GLY A 12 -1.74 -65.62 22.56
C GLY A 12 -2.55 -65.12 21.36
N THR A 13 -2.80 -63.82 21.34
CA THR A 13 -3.41 -63.09 20.22
C THR A 13 -2.70 -63.41 18.92
N THR A 14 -3.44 -63.94 17.94
CA THR A 14 -2.86 -64.29 16.65
C THR A 14 -2.63 -63.03 15.80
N LEU A 15 -1.60 -63.02 14.95
CA LEU A 15 -1.27 -61.86 14.09
C LEU A 15 -2.45 -61.47 13.18
N VAL A 16 -3.26 -62.45 12.77
CA VAL A 16 -4.49 -62.24 11.99
C VAL A 16 -5.54 -61.47 12.79
N GLU A 17 -5.70 -61.79 14.07
CA GLU A 17 -6.66 -61.11 14.95
C GLU A 17 -6.29 -59.64 15.18
N ILE A 18 -4.99 -59.36 15.34
CA ILE A 18 -4.48 -57.99 15.41
C ILE A 18 -4.72 -57.24 14.09
N LEU A 19 -4.50 -57.88 12.95
CA LEU A 19 -4.70 -57.27 11.63
C LEU A 19 -6.19 -56.97 11.37
N VAL A 20 -7.09 -57.89 11.73
CA VAL A 20 -8.55 -57.67 11.63
C VAL A 20 -8.99 -56.53 12.54
N VAL A 21 -8.48 -56.47 13.77
CA VAL A 21 -8.77 -55.35 14.69
C VAL A 21 -8.26 -54.03 14.13
N MET A 22 -7.06 -54.00 13.54
CA MET A 22 -6.54 -52.78 12.88
C MET A 22 -7.40 -52.36 11.69
N VAL A 23 -7.88 -53.29 10.87
CA VAL A 23 -8.74 -52.98 9.71
C VAL A 23 -10.10 -52.45 10.18
N VAL A 24 -10.73 -53.09 11.17
CA VAL A 24 -12.01 -52.62 11.72
C VAL A 24 -11.86 -51.25 12.38
N LEU A 25 -10.77 -51.02 13.12
CA LEU A 25 -10.44 -49.72 13.69
C LEU A 25 -10.24 -48.67 12.60
N LEU A 26 -9.51 -48.99 11.52
CA LEU A 26 -9.23 -48.07 10.43
C LEU A 26 -10.51 -47.70 9.68
N ILE A 27 -11.41 -48.67 9.43
CA ILE A 27 -12.74 -48.42 8.86
C ILE A 27 -13.59 -47.56 9.81
N GLY A 28 -13.54 -47.82 11.12
CA GLY A 28 -14.23 -47.02 12.14
C GLY A 28 -13.76 -45.56 12.17
N ILE A 29 -12.44 -45.34 12.08
CA ILE A 29 -11.87 -43.98 12.01
C ILE A 29 -12.24 -43.31 10.69
N LEU A 30 -12.16 -44.02 9.55
CA LEU A 30 -12.53 -43.47 8.25
C LEU A 30 -14.00 -43.08 8.17
N THR A 31 -14.90 -43.91 8.73
CA THR A 31 -16.34 -43.62 8.77
C THR A 31 -16.63 -42.42 9.67
N MET A 32 -15.94 -42.27 10.81
CA MET A 32 -16.05 -41.07 11.65
C MET A 32 -15.57 -39.80 10.90
N ILE A 33 -14.45 -39.88 10.16
CA ILE A 33 -13.93 -38.76 9.35
C ILE A 33 -14.94 -38.37 8.26
N GLN A 34 -15.58 -39.35 7.62
CA GLN A 34 -16.60 -39.12 6.59
C GLN A 34 -17.95 -38.62 7.13
N LEU A 35 -18.27 -38.91 8.40
CA LEU A 35 -19.50 -38.44 9.06
C LEU A 35 -19.43 -36.98 9.51
N PHE A 36 -18.23 -36.45 9.78
CA PHE A 36 -18.04 -35.08 10.27
C PHE A 36 -17.16 -34.17 9.37
N PRO A 37 -17.36 -34.13 8.04
CA PRO A 37 -16.59 -33.23 7.17
C PRO A 37 -16.84 -31.76 7.51
N THR A 38 -18.03 -31.44 8.04
CA THR A 38 -18.39 -30.11 8.54
C THR A 38 -17.62 -29.73 9.80
N GLY A 39 -17.37 -30.68 10.72
CA GLY A 39 -16.61 -30.42 11.96
C GLY A 39 -15.18 -29.97 11.68
N PHE A 40 -14.49 -30.67 10.77
CA PHE A 40 -13.13 -30.29 10.36
C PHE A 40 -13.07 -28.93 9.65
N ARG A 41 -14.09 -28.58 8.84
CA ARG A 41 -14.17 -27.25 8.21
C ARG A 41 -14.34 -26.13 9.24
N VAL A 42 -15.17 -26.34 10.26
CA VAL A 42 -15.35 -25.35 11.34
C VAL A 42 -14.06 -25.14 12.13
N VAL A 43 -13.33 -26.22 12.47
CA VAL A 43 -12.04 -26.10 13.15
C VAL A 43 -11.02 -25.34 12.30
N ARG A 44 -10.91 -25.65 11.00
CA ARG A 44 -10.01 -24.94 10.08
C ARG A 44 -10.37 -23.47 9.93
N ALA A 45 -11.67 -23.16 9.86
CA ALA A 45 -12.16 -21.78 9.77
C ALA A 45 -11.83 -21.00 11.05
N ALA A 46 -12.03 -21.59 12.23
CA ALA A 46 -11.69 -20.97 13.51
C ALA A 46 -10.17 -20.77 13.69
N GLU A 47 -9.35 -21.74 13.28
CA GLU A 47 -7.89 -21.63 13.27
C GLU A 47 -7.45 -20.49 12.33
N SER A 48 -7.99 -20.45 11.11
CA SER A 48 -7.68 -19.41 10.11
C SER A 48 -8.08 -18.03 10.62
N GLN A 49 -9.27 -17.88 11.20
CA GLN A 49 -9.72 -16.62 11.79
C GLN A 49 -8.83 -16.18 12.96
N THR A 50 -8.37 -17.11 13.79
CA THR A 50 -7.45 -16.81 14.89
C THR A 50 -6.10 -16.33 14.38
N ILE A 51 -5.57 -16.96 13.33
CA ILE A 51 -4.30 -16.52 12.72
C ILE A 51 -4.47 -15.15 12.06
N ALA A 52 -5.55 -14.94 11.29
CA ALA A 52 -5.86 -13.65 10.66
C ALA A 52 -5.95 -12.52 11.69
N THR A 53 -6.63 -12.77 12.81
CA THR A 53 -6.75 -11.82 13.93
C THR A 53 -5.38 -11.46 14.51
N ARG A 54 -4.47 -12.44 14.68
CA ARG A 54 -3.11 -12.19 15.20
C ARG A 54 -2.25 -11.41 14.20
N LEU A 55 -2.34 -11.73 12.92
CA LEU A 55 -1.63 -11.02 11.86
C LEU A 55 -2.06 -9.55 11.78
N ALA A 56 -3.38 -9.30 11.79
CA ALA A 56 -3.94 -7.95 11.82
C ALA A 56 -3.46 -7.16 13.06
N GLN A 57 -3.52 -7.80 14.23
CA GLN A 57 -3.09 -7.16 15.49
C GLN A 57 -1.59 -6.83 15.48
N GLN A 58 -0.74 -7.76 15.03
CA GLN A 58 0.69 -7.53 14.92
C GLN A 58 1.01 -6.34 14.02
N GLU A 59 0.33 -6.24 12.88
CA GLU A 59 0.51 -5.12 11.95
C GLU A 59 0.03 -3.80 12.57
N LEU A 60 -1.11 -3.78 13.26
CA LEU A 60 -1.57 -2.59 13.98
C LEU A 60 -0.58 -2.13 15.06
N GLU A 61 -0.09 -3.03 15.90
CA GLU A 61 0.87 -2.68 16.96
C GLU A 61 2.18 -2.15 16.37
N ARG A 62 2.60 -2.65 15.20
CA ARG A 62 3.73 -2.09 14.46
C ARG A 62 3.50 -0.63 14.10
N TRP A 63 2.32 -0.30 13.56
CA TRP A 63 1.98 1.07 13.16
C TRP A 63 1.80 2.03 14.33
N LYS A 64 1.28 1.56 15.46
CA LYS A 64 1.23 2.36 16.69
C LYS A 64 2.64 2.77 17.15
N ASN A 65 3.62 1.88 17.02
CA ASN A 65 5.02 2.16 17.36
C ASN A 65 5.74 3.02 16.30
N MET A 66 5.16 3.18 15.10
CA MET A 66 5.70 3.97 13.99
C MET A 66 4.82 5.19 13.66
N ALA A 67 4.02 5.67 14.61
CA ALA A 67 3.02 6.71 14.38
C ALA A 67 3.61 8.01 13.78
N ALA A 68 4.85 8.36 14.14
CA ALA A 68 5.54 9.54 13.60
C ALA A 68 5.81 9.45 12.08
N ASN A 69 5.90 8.24 11.53
CA ASN A 69 6.21 7.99 10.13
C ASN A 69 4.97 7.58 9.33
N LEU A 70 3.76 7.88 9.81
CA LEU A 70 2.53 7.48 9.11
C LEU A 70 2.48 8.07 7.69
N PRO A 71 2.11 7.24 6.68
CA PRO A 71 1.86 7.76 5.35
C PRO A 71 0.67 8.72 5.36
N ALA A 72 0.59 9.61 4.37
CA ALA A 72 -0.59 10.45 4.19
C ALA A 72 -1.84 9.62 3.88
N GLY A 73 -1.67 8.53 3.12
CA GLY A 73 -2.71 7.58 2.77
C GLY A 73 -2.13 6.29 2.20
N ILE A 74 -2.94 5.23 2.13
CA ILE A 74 -2.62 4.00 1.40
C ILE A 74 -3.79 3.75 0.45
N LEU A 75 -3.51 3.85 -0.84
CA LEU A 75 -4.53 3.93 -1.88
C LEU A 75 -4.45 2.71 -2.80
N PRO A 76 -5.60 2.21 -3.28
CA PRO A 76 -5.62 1.24 -4.35
C PRO A 76 -5.27 1.91 -5.68
N ILE A 77 -4.44 1.24 -6.49
CA ILE A 77 -4.10 1.72 -7.83
C ILE A 77 -4.37 0.65 -8.88
N ASP A 78 -4.58 1.11 -10.12
CA ASP A 78 -4.66 0.26 -11.31
C ASP A 78 -3.26 -0.09 -11.85
N GLU A 79 -3.22 -0.89 -12.92
CA GLU A 79 -1.96 -1.27 -13.59
C GLU A 79 -1.33 -0.12 -14.40
N ASN A 80 -2.01 1.03 -14.54
CA ASN A 80 -1.48 2.27 -15.14
C ASN A 80 -0.92 3.25 -14.09
N GLY A 81 -1.10 2.95 -12.80
CA GLY A 81 -0.69 3.81 -11.69
C GLY A 81 -1.70 4.92 -11.35
N ASN A 82 -2.96 4.81 -11.77
CA ASN A 82 -4.03 5.70 -11.34
C ASN A 82 -4.68 5.19 -10.06
N VAL A 83 -5.17 6.11 -9.23
CA VAL A 83 -5.96 5.74 -8.05
C VAL A 83 -7.33 5.24 -8.48
N LEU A 84 -7.72 4.06 -7.98
CA LEU A 84 -9.04 3.48 -8.17
C LEU A 84 -10.05 4.13 -7.21
N ASN A 85 -10.50 5.35 -7.53
CA ASN A 85 -11.42 6.14 -6.70
C ASN A 85 -12.78 5.44 -6.48
N ASP A 86 -13.24 4.72 -7.50
CA ASP A 86 -14.54 4.02 -7.58
C ASP A 86 -14.55 2.65 -6.89
N GLN A 87 -13.39 2.12 -6.51
CA GLN A 87 -13.30 0.76 -6.02
C GLN A 87 -13.95 0.60 -4.64
N ASP A 88 -14.92 -0.32 -4.54
CA ASP A 88 -15.53 -0.70 -3.28
C ASP A 88 -14.50 -1.36 -2.34
N PRO A 89 -14.28 -0.80 -1.14
CA PRO A 89 -13.36 -1.34 -0.18
C PRO A 89 -13.92 -2.53 0.61
N GLY A 90 -15.20 -2.86 0.50
CA GLY A 90 -15.85 -3.93 1.25
C GLY A 90 -16.00 -5.24 0.46
N PRO A 91 -16.59 -6.28 1.08
CA PRO A 91 -17.11 -7.42 0.34
C PRO A 91 -18.26 -6.99 -0.60
N PRO A 92 -18.48 -7.69 -1.74
CA PRO A 92 -17.79 -8.91 -2.15
C PRO A 92 -16.34 -8.68 -2.59
N PHE A 93 -15.48 -9.63 -2.25
CA PHE A 93 -14.07 -9.60 -2.67
C PHE A 93 -13.87 -10.35 -3.98
N HIS A 94 -13.03 -9.81 -4.84
CA HIS A 94 -12.70 -10.39 -6.13
C HIS A 94 -11.19 -10.35 -6.35
N ALA A 95 -10.65 -11.41 -6.96
CA ALA A 95 -9.25 -11.47 -7.35
C ALA A 95 -8.94 -10.50 -8.51
N TYR A 96 -9.87 -10.38 -9.46
CA TYR A 96 -9.73 -9.60 -10.69
C TYR A 96 -11.03 -8.85 -10.97
N ARG A 97 -10.93 -7.67 -11.59
CA ARG A 97 -12.08 -6.87 -12.02
C ARG A 97 -12.74 -7.49 -13.24
N LYS A 98 -14.04 -7.25 -13.34
CA LYS A 98 -14.88 -7.66 -14.47
C LYS A 98 -15.66 -6.46 -14.98
N ASP A 99 -15.88 -6.41 -16.28
CA ASP A 99 -16.76 -5.43 -16.92
C ASP A 99 -18.24 -5.72 -16.57
N THR A 100 -19.14 -4.84 -17.04
CA THR A 100 -20.59 -4.99 -16.86
C THR A 100 -21.17 -6.24 -17.53
N SER A 101 -20.45 -6.81 -18.50
CA SER A 101 -20.81 -8.05 -19.19
C SER A 101 -20.27 -9.31 -18.48
N GLY A 102 -19.50 -9.14 -17.40
CA GLY A 102 -18.90 -10.22 -16.62
C GLY A 102 -17.58 -10.77 -17.19
N ASN A 103 -17.00 -10.14 -18.21
CA ASN A 103 -15.69 -10.49 -18.75
C ASN A 103 -14.58 -9.85 -17.92
N TYR A 104 -13.40 -10.46 -17.90
CA TYR A 104 -12.26 -9.86 -17.22
C TYR A 104 -11.75 -8.63 -17.97
N ILE A 105 -11.42 -7.59 -17.21
CA ILE A 105 -10.78 -6.38 -17.74
C ILE A 105 -9.29 -6.68 -17.92
N ILE A 106 -8.77 -6.40 -19.12
CA ILE A 106 -7.37 -6.59 -19.48
C ILE A 106 -6.79 -5.22 -19.83
N THR A 107 -5.75 -4.81 -19.11
CA THR A 107 -5.04 -3.55 -19.28
C THR A 107 -3.57 -3.85 -19.53
N ASN A 108 -3.01 -3.35 -20.63
CA ASN A 108 -1.63 -3.62 -21.06
C ASN A 108 -1.26 -5.12 -21.12
N GLY A 109 -2.23 -5.95 -21.51
CA GLY A 109 -2.06 -7.41 -21.60
C GLY A 109 -2.06 -8.13 -20.25
N ARG A 110 -2.36 -7.44 -19.15
CA ARG A 110 -2.50 -8.01 -17.80
C ARG A 110 -3.93 -7.90 -17.31
N LEU A 111 -4.38 -8.87 -16.52
CA LEU A 111 -5.68 -8.82 -15.88
C LEU A 111 -5.72 -7.79 -14.75
N GLU A 112 -6.70 -6.90 -14.77
CA GLU A 112 -6.86 -5.91 -13.70
C GLU A 112 -7.21 -6.59 -12.38
N ARG A 113 -6.42 -6.30 -11.35
CA ARG A 113 -6.61 -6.87 -10.01
C ARG A 113 -7.82 -6.27 -9.32
N GLY A 114 -8.61 -7.13 -8.68
CA GLY A 114 -9.79 -6.75 -7.89
C GLY A 114 -9.41 -6.26 -6.48
N ASN A 115 -10.40 -5.86 -5.70
CA ASN A 115 -10.21 -5.32 -4.35
C ASN A 115 -9.50 -6.27 -3.35
N ALA A 116 -9.44 -7.57 -3.65
CA ALA A 116 -8.71 -8.55 -2.84
C ALA A 116 -7.21 -8.60 -3.13
N LEU A 117 -6.79 -8.27 -4.35
CA LEU A 117 -5.41 -8.45 -4.82
C LEU A 117 -4.79 -7.17 -5.42
N ASN A 118 -5.51 -6.05 -5.37
CA ASN A 118 -5.08 -4.79 -5.94
C ASN A 118 -3.68 -4.36 -5.46
N CYS A 119 -2.93 -3.77 -6.39
CA CYS A 119 -1.72 -3.06 -6.05
C CYS A 119 -2.09 -1.86 -5.18
N ARG A 120 -1.22 -1.55 -4.21
CA ARG A 120 -1.43 -0.42 -3.32
C ARG A 120 -0.22 0.48 -3.31
N GLN A 121 -0.49 1.76 -3.42
CA GLN A 121 0.51 2.80 -3.30
C GLN A 121 0.46 3.38 -1.89
N VAL A 122 1.61 3.40 -1.25
CA VAL A 122 1.85 4.17 -0.03
C VAL A 122 2.12 5.60 -0.46
N ILE A 123 1.39 6.56 0.11
CA ILE A 123 1.51 7.97 -0.25
C ILE A 123 2.14 8.74 0.90
N ASP A 124 3.22 9.46 0.65
CA ASP A 124 3.89 10.35 1.60
C ASP A 124 4.19 9.71 2.96
N GLU A 125 4.80 8.52 2.98
CA GLU A 125 5.49 8.05 4.18
C GLU A 125 6.54 9.09 4.57
N THR A 126 6.38 9.69 5.74
CA THR A 126 7.15 10.90 6.08
C THR A 126 8.23 10.59 7.08
N THR A 127 9.41 11.13 6.84
CA THR A 127 10.52 11.06 7.78
C THR A 127 11.36 12.32 7.72
N LEU A 128 11.91 12.74 8.85
CA LEU A 128 13.02 13.69 8.87
C LEU A 128 14.27 12.99 8.38
N ILE A 129 15.14 13.70 7.68
CA ILE A 129 16.43 13.14 7.25
C ILE A 129 17.17 12.61 8.49
N PRO A 130 17.44 11.30 8.60
CA PRO A 130 18.05 10.73 9.80
C PRO A 130 19.48 11.22 10.03
N LEU A 131 20.03 10.93 11.21
CA LEU A 131 21.46 11.10 11.46
C LEU A 131 22.28 10.19 10.54
N ALA A 132 23.37 10.74 10.02
CA ALA A 132 24.25 10.00 9.14
C ALA A 132 25.01 8.92 9.90
N SER A 133 25.18 7.77 9.26
CA SER A 133 25.99 6.68 9.78
C SER A 133 26.64 5.90 8.63
N HIS A 134 27.65 5.12 8.96
CA HIS A 134 28.15 4.10 8.06
C HIS A 134 27.29 2.85 8.23
N PHE A 135 26.77 2.34 7.13
CA PHE A 135 26.06 1.07 7.12
C PHE A 135 26.51 0.24 5.93
N ARG A 136 26.49 -1.07 6.13
CA ARG A 136 26.85 -2.01 5.06
C ARG A 136 25.66 -2.18 4.14
N THR A 137 25.95 -2.14 2.85
CA THR A 137 25.02 -2.37 1.76
C THR A 137 25.64 -3.37 0.79
N GLU A 138 24.92 -3.72 -0.26
CA GLU A 138 25.40 -4.54 -1.37
C GLU A 138 26.63 -3.94 -2.08
N GLN A 139 26.76 -2.61 -2.07
CA GLN A 139 27.86 -1.89 -2.74
C GLN A 139 29.07 -1.67 -1.82
N GLY A 140 29.06 -2.27 -0.63
CA GLY A 140 30.08 -2.09 0.40
C GLY A 140 29.59 -1.20 1.54
N THR A 141 30.51 -0.48 2.19
CA THR A 141 30.13 0.43 3.27
C THR A 141 29.69 1.75 2.66
N LEU A 142 28.41 2.11 2.84
CA LEU A 142 27.86 3.39 2.42
C LEU A 142 27.84 4.35 3.62
N TYR A 143 28.26 5.59 3.39
CA TYR A 143 28.02 6.68 4.32
C TYR A 143 26.76 7.43 3.89
N GLY A 144 25.77 7.53 4.77
CA GLY A 144 24.51 8.19 4.46
C GLY A 144 23.55 8.20 5.63
N SER A 145 22.44 8.91 5.47
CA SER A 145 21.32 8.88 6.41
C SER A 145 20.37 7.76 6.03
N ARG A 146 20.52 6.60 6.67
CA ARG A 146 19.74 5.38 6.40
C ARG A 146 18.29 5.54 6.86
N TYR A 147 17.36 5.25 5.96
CA TYR A 147 15.94 5.08 6.27
C TYR A 147 15.45 3.72 5.79
N THR A 148 14.57 3.07 6.56
CA THR A 148 13.92 1.82 6.15
C THR A 148 12.43 2.07 6.02
N LEU A 149 11.89 1.83 4.83
CA LEU A 149 10.48 1.97 4.52
C LEU A 149 9.61 1.08 5.40
N ALA A 150 8.39 1.53 5.68
CA ALA A 150 7.48 0.77 6.51
C ALA A 150 6.96 -0.49 5.80
N PHE A 151 6.80 -0.45 4.48
CA PHE A 151 6.43 -1.60 3.66
C PHE A 151 7.59 -2.02 2.75
N SER A 152 7.74 -3.33 2.61
CA SER A 152 8.77 -3.97 1.81
C SER A 152 8.33 -5.42 1.56
N PRO A 153 8.62 -6.05 0.41
CA PRO A 153 9.30 -5.50 -0.76
C PRO A 153 8.49 -4.40 -1.47
N ILE A 154 9.19 -3.43 -2.06
CA ILE A 154 8.59 -2.41 -2.92
C ILE A 154 8.76 -2.79 -4.38
N ASP A 155 7.79 -2.42 -5.22
CA ASP A 155 7.91 -2.55 -6.67
C ASP A 155 8.61 -1.31 -7.21
N ALA A 156 9.94 -1.40 -7.30
CA ALA A 156 10.78 -0.36 -7.88
C ALA A 156 11.63 -0.98 -8.98
N TRP A 157 11.67 -0.34 -10.15
CA TRP A 157 12.39 -0.82 -11.32
C TRP A 157 13.06 0.35 -12.03
N ARG A 158 14.03 0.04 -12.90
CA ARG A 158 14.61 1.04 -13.81
C ARG A 158 13.98 0.94 -15.19
N ASP A 159 13.68 2.08 -15.79
CA ASP A 159 13.25 2.14 -17.17
C ASP A 159 14.44 2.02 -18.16
N ASN A 160 14.15 2.06 -19.47
CA ASN A 160 15.16 1.97 -20.52
C ASN A 160 16.19 3.11 -20.48
N ASN A 161 15.88 4.21 -19.80
CA ASN A 161 16.76 5.36 -19.62
C ASN A 161 17.49 5.31 -18.27
N ASN A 162 17.48 4.15 -17.59
CA ASN A 162 18.07 3.90 -16.29
C ASN A 162 17.45 4.75 -15.16
N ARG A 163 16.26 5.33 -15.35
CA ARG A 163 15.57 6.12 -14.33
C ARG A 163 14.81 5.20 -13.40
N LEU A 164 14.91 5.48 -12.10
CA LEU A 164 14.18 4.75 -11.08
C LEU A 164 12.69 5.09 -11.12
N GLN A 165 11.86 4.06 -11.17
CA GLN A 165 10.40 4.09 -11.20
C GLN A 165 9.85 3.31 -10.00
N GLY A 166 8.58 3.53 -9.65
CA GLY A 166 7.90 2.83 -8.55
C GLY A 166 8.21 3.35 -7.14
N ILE A 167 9.11 4.34 -7.04
CA ILE A 167 9.37 5.12 -5.84
C ILE A 167 9.56 6.60 -6.19
N THR A 168 8.91 7.45 -5.43
CA THR A 168 9.05 8.91 -5.49
C THR A 168 9.43 9.42 -4.11
N ILE A 169 10.42 10.30 -4.05
CA ILE A 169 10.79 11.02 -2.84
C ILE A 169 10.69 12.51 -3.12
N LYS A 170 9.90 13.20 -2.30
CA LYS A 170 9.65 14.63 -2.44
C LYS A 170 9.67 15.33 -1.08
N SER A 171 9.78 16.64 -1.14
CA SER A 171 9.75 17.56 -0.01
C SER A 171 8.33 17.86 0.43
N GLY A 172 8.19 18.88 1.26
CA GLY A 172 6.91 19.53 1.47
C GLY A 172 6.21 20.09 0.24
N ASP A 173 4.89 20.20 0.32
CA ASP A 173 4.07 20.83 -0.73
C ASP A 173 4.42 22.31 -0.89
N LEU A 174 4.54 22.72 -2.15
CA LEU A 174 4.68 24.10 -2.59
C LEU A 174 3.33 24.81 -2.56
N ARG A 175 3.38 26.14 -2.46
CA ARG A 175 2.19 26.99 -2.47
C ARG A 175 1.78 27.31 -3.90
N ARG A 176 0.53 27.01 -4.23
CA ARG A 176 -0.08 27.32 -5.53
C ARG A 176 -0.23 28.80 -5.80
N ARG A 177 -0.03 29.18 -7.08
CA ARG A 177 -0.54 30.37 -7.73
C ARG A 177 -1.22 29.99 -9.03
N ILE A 178 -2.36 30.62 -9.33
CA ILE A 178 -3.05 30.45 -10.61
C ILE A 178 -2.56 31.55 -11.54
N ALA A 179 -2.16 31.18 -12.75
CA ALA A 179 -1.76 32.09 -13.81
C ALA A 179 -2.12 31.48 -15.17
N GLU A 180 -1.98 32.26 -16.23
CA GLU A 180 -2.29 31.85 -17.60
C GLU A 180 -0.99 31.65 -18.37
N SER A 181 -0.85 30.52 -19.05
CA SER A 181 0.34 30.12 -19.81
C SER A 181 0.53 30.92 -21.10
N SER A 182 -0.47 31.70 -21.50
CA SER A 182 -0.40 32.65 -22.60
C SER A 182 0.48 33.89 -22.31
N PHE A 183 0.91 34.08 -21.06
CA PHE A 183 1.81 35.14 -20.62
C PHE A 183 3.07 34.55 -19.97
N ASP A 184 4.11 35.37 -19.81
CA ASP A 184 5.29 34.99 -19.05
C ASP A 184 4.91 34.51 -17.63
N PRO A 185 5.56 33.45 -17.10
CA PRO A 185 5.31 32.99 -15.75
C PRO A 185 5.44 34.12 -14.71
N PRO A 186 4.56 34.16 -13.70
CA PRO A 186 4.69 35.15 -12.64
C PRO A 186 6.00 34.94 -11.87
N TYR A 187 6.47 35.99 -11.19
CA TYR A 187 7.60 35.83 -10.27
C TYR A 187 7.22 34.90 -9.10
N LEU A 188 7.94 33.77 -9.00
CA LEU A 188 7.73 32.71 -8.00
C LEU A 188 8.85 32.68 -6.95
N ARG A 189 8.49 32.50 -5.68
CA ARG A 189 9.45 32.29 -4.58
C ARG A 189 9.78 30.80 -4.43
N PRO A 190 10.91 30.41 -3.80
CA PRO A 190 11.34 29.01 -3.68
C PRO A 190 10.32 27.99 -3.12
N GLY A 191 9.28 28.46 -2.42
CA GLY A 191 8.20 27.62 -1.87
C GLY A 191 6.87 27.74 -2.64
N GLU A 192 6.87 28.24 -3.88
CA GLU A 192 5.69 28.49 -4.70
C GLU A 192 5.79 27.81 -6.08
N TYR A 193 4.64 27.55 -6.69
CA TYR A 193 4.52 27.14 -8.10
C TYR A 193 3.35 27.86 -8.76
N ALA A 194 3.40 28.03 -10.09
CA ALA A 194 2.26 28.48 -10.88
C ALA A 194 1.67 27.31 -11.69
N ILE A 195 0.37 27.33 -11.92
CA ILE A 195 -0.33 26.38 -12.77
C ILE A 195 -1.35 27.10 -13.66
N ASP A 196 -1.42 26.63 -14.90
CA ASP A 196 -2.52 26.84 -15.84
C ASP A 196 -3.15 25.48 -16.15
N TYR A 197 -4.48 25.39 -16.02
CA TYR A 197 -5.24 24.15 -16.23
C TYR A 197 -5.67 23.95 -17.67
N ASP A 198 -5.54 24.98 -18.51
CA ASP A 198 -5.97 24.91 -19.90
C ASP A 198 -5.20 23.80 -20.63
N LEU A 199 -5.96 22.85 -21.17
CA LEU A 199 -5.41 21.77 -21.95
C LEU A 199 -5.03 22.26 -23.34
N SER A 200 -3.88 21.80 -23.80
CA SER A 200 -3.40 22.02 -25.16
C SER A 200 -2.65 20.80 -25.67
N GLN A 201 -2.48 20.75 -26.98
CA GLN A 201 -1.63 19.73 -27.59
C GLN A 201 -0.17 20.02 -27.28
N GLY A 202 0.52 19.06 -26.66
CA GLY A 202 1.90 19.23 -26.24
C GLY A 202 2.86 19.45 -27.40
N GLN A 203 3.64 20.53 -27.32
CA GLN A 203 4.76 20.79 -28.21
C GLN A 203 5.96 19.93 -27.84
N ASP A 204 6.27 19.86 -26.54
CA ASP A 204 7.31 18.99 -25.99
C ASP A 204 6.84 17.54 -25.98
N TYR A 205 5.53 17.30 -25.88
CA TYR A 205 4.93 15.96 -25.84
C TYR A 205 3.94 15.71 -27.00
N PRO A 206 4.43 15.49 -28.24
CA PRO A 206 3.57 15.30 -29.41
C PRO A 206 2.53 14.18 -29.23
N GLY A 207 1.26 14.51 -29.52
CA GLY A 207 0.15 13.57 -29.44
C GLY A 207 -0.39 13.32 -28.02
N LYS A 208 0.04 14.13 -27.03
CA LYS A 208 -0.52 14.13 -25.68
C LYS A 208 -1.19 15.47 -25.38
N GLU A 209 -2.30 15.42 -24.64
CA GLU A 209 -2.87 16.59 -23.98
C GLU A 209 -1.97 16.97 -22.80
N VAL A 210 -1.61 18.25 -22.71
CA VAL A 210 -0.75 18.81 -21.68
C VAL A 210 -1.43 19.99 -20.99
N PHE A 211 -1.09 20.21 -19.73
CA PHE A 211 -1.33 21.47 -19.02
C PHE A 211 0.02 22.07 -18.57
N HIS A 212 0.03 23.30 -18.07
CA HIS A 212 1.29 24.01 -17.85
C HIS A 212 1.54 24.32 -16.38
N VAL A 213 2.79 24.14 -15.96
CA VAL A 213 3.25 24.54 -14.62
C VAL A 213 4.56 25.31 -14.73
N ALA A 214 4.79 26.22 -13.79
CA ALA A 214 6.05 26.95 -13.70
C ALA A 214 6.60 26.95 -12.27
N PHE A 215 7.92 27.02 -12.16
CA PHE A 215 8.66 26.93 -10.92
C PHE A 215 9.61 28.13 -10.70
N PRO A 216 10.09 28.33 -9.47
CA PRO A 216 11.05 29.38 -9.16
C PRO A 216 12.38 29.14 -9.87
N ARG A 217 13.01 30.23 -10.35
CA ARG A 217 14.38 30.18 -10.90
C ARG A 217 15.39 30.08 -9.75
N ASP A 218 16.17 29.00 -9.76
CA ASP A 218 17.28 28.69 -8.85
C ASP A 218 18.58 28.41 -9.67
N PRO A 219 19.31 29.46 -10.11
CA PRO A 219 20.45 29.33 -11.00
C PRO A 219 21.51 28.31 -10.58
N GLY A 220 22.00 27.51 -11.53
CA GLY A 220 23.08 26.56 -11.31
C GLY A 220 22.72 25.30 -10.49
N ILE A 221 21.43 25.04 -10.22
CA ILE A 221 20.98 23.84 -9.49
C ILE A 221 20.01 23.03 -10.35
N GLN A 222 20.21 21.71 -10.45
CA GLN A 222 19.25 20.81 -11.08
C GLN A 222 18.11 20.50 -10.12
N ARG A 223 16.86 20.53 -10.61
CA ARG A 223 15.66 20.28 -9.82
C ARG A 223 14.78 19.23 -10.47
N ILE A 224 14.06 18.49 -9.65
CA ILE A 224 12.89 17.74 -10.10
C ILE A 224 11.71 18.20 -9.27
N TYR A 225 10.53 18.15 -9.87
CA TYR A 225 9.27 18.42 -9.19
C TYR A 225 8.32 17.27 -9.46
N TYR A 226 7.41 17.03 -8.52
CA TYR A 226 6.36 16.05 -8.64
C TYR A 226 5.01 16.72 -8.48
N ILE A 227 4.04 16.32 -9.29
CA ILE A 227 2.67 16.83 -9.24
C ILE A 227 1.67 15.68 -9.11
N SER A 228 0.69 15.86 -8.21
CA SER A 228 -0.43 14.94 -8.02
C SER A 228 -1.73 15.66 -8.36
N TYR A 229 -2.50 15.21 -9.34
CA TYR A 229 -3.68 15.91 -9.85
C TYR A 229 -4.80 14.93 -10.23
N SER A 230 -6.02 15.43 -10.40
CA SER A 230 -7.17 14.66 -10.87
C SER A 230 -7.61 15.19 -12.22
N TYR A 231 -8.09 14.32 -13.12
CA TYR A 231 -8.51 14.70 -14.47
C TYR A 231 -9.75 13.92 -14.90
N TRP A 232 -10.53 14.53 -15.79
CA TRP A 232 -11.70 13.90 -16.39
C TRP A 232 -11.36 13.31 -17.75
N ALA A 233 -11.84 12.10 -18.01
CA ALA A 233 -11.72 11.49 -19.32
C ALA A 233 -13.00 10.74 -19.71
N SER A 234 -13.28 10.66 -21.01
CA SER A 234 -14.45 9.93 -21.54
C SER A 234 -14.05 9.03 -22.69
N THR A 235 -14.75 7.90 -22.83
CA THR A 235 -14.63 7.00 -23.99
C THR A 235 -15.21 7.59 -25.27
N ASP A 236 -16.15 8.55 -25.14
CA ASP A 236 -16.71 9.30 -26.25
C ASP A 236 -17.02 10.73 -25.79
N PRO A 237 -16.03 11.65 -25.83
CA PRO A 237 -16.20 13.02 -25.36
C PRO A 237 -17.24 13.82 -26.16
N ASN A 238 -17.63 13.34 -27.34
CA ASN A 238 -18.62 14.01 -28.20
C ASN A 238 -20.05 13.55 -27.92
N ASN A 239 -20.25 12.46 -27.17
CA ASN A 239 -21.56 11.93 -26.85
C ASN A 239 -21.99 12.37 -25.43
N PRO A 240 -22.98 13.26 -25.30
CA PRO A 240 -23.41 13.75 -23.98
C PRO A 240 -24.07 12.67 -23.11
N ASN A 241 -24.38 11.49 -23.65
CA ASN A 241 -24.92 10.37 -22.88
C ASN A 241 -23.82 9.48 -22.26
N VAL A 242 -22.55 9.72 -22.59
CA VAL A 242 -21.41 9.03 -21.99
C VAL A 242 -20.85 9.94 -20.90
N GLU A 243 -21.10 9.60 -19.65
CA GLU A 243 -20.60 10.37 -18.51
C GLU A 243 -19.07 10.24 -18.42
N PRO A 244 -18.33 11.36 -18.29
CA PRO A 244 -16.90 11.33 -18.02
C PRO A 244 -16.60 10.68 -16.68
N GLU A 245 -15.45 10.03 -16.58
CA GLU A 245 -14.94 9.41 -15.36
C GLU A 245 -13.78 10.23 -14.79
N LEU A 246 -13.73 10.31 -13.45
CA LEU A 246 -12.68 11.03 -12.72
C LEU A 246 -11.52 10.09 -12.36
N PHE A 247 -10.35 10.37 -12.95
CA PHE A 247 -9.10 9.69 -12.64
C PHE A 247 -8.21 10.56 -11.77
N SER A 248 -7.27 9.93 -11.06
CA SER A 248 -6.30 10.65 -10.25
C SER A 248 -4.91 10.07 -10.41
N ARG A 249 -3.96 10.95 -10.72
CA ARG A 249 -2.54 10.66 -10.89
C ARG A 249 -1.79 11.18 -9.67
N VAL A 250 -0.94 10.34 -9.08
CA VAL A 250 -0.15 10.70 -7.92
C VAL A 250 1.32 10.73 -8.29
N ASP A 251 2.00 11.80 -7.88
CA ASP A 251 3.45 11.94 -7.94
C ASP A 251 4.05 11.76 -9.33
N GLN A 252 3.38 12.33 -10.33
CA GLN A 252 3.93 12.40 -11.67
C GLN A 252 5.14 13.33 -11.70
N LEU A 253 6.23 12.87 -12.31
CA LEU A 253 7.44 13.66 -12.53
C LEU A 253 7.15 14.81 -13.50
N VAL A 254 7.56 16.02 -13.13
CA VAL A 254 7.53 17.20 -14.00
C VAL A 254 8.94 17.50 -14.49
N VAL A 255 9.15 17.30 -15.79
CA VAL A 255 10.39 17.57 -16.53
C VAL A 255 10.03 17.89 -17.99
N ARG A 256 10.96 18.47 -18.75
CA ARG A 256 10.80 18.57 -20.21
C ARG A 256 11.00 17.22 -20.88
N ASN A 257 10.46 17.04 -22.07
CA ASN A 257 10.55 15.76 -22.77
C ASN A 257 12.02 15.37 -23.03
N GLY A 258 12.36 14.13 -22.72
CA GLY A 258 13.74 13.61 -22.81
C GLY A 258 14.66 14.02 -21.65
N GLU A 259 14.28 14.99 -20.82
CA GLU A 259 15.10 15.43 -19.69
C GLU A 259 14.82 14.60 -18.42
N SER A 260 15.83 14.53 -17.54
CA SER A 260 15.73 13.84 -16.24
C SER A 260 15.54 14.81 -15.07
N TYR A 261 15.67 16.10 -15.33
CA TYR A 261 15.58 17.20 -14.36
C TYR A 261 15.29 18.49 -15.11
N ILE A 262 14.81 19.49 -14.39
CA ILE A 262 14.66 20.87 -14.84
C ILE A 262 15.92 21.64 -14.41
N ASN A 263 16.52 22.36 -15.35
CA ASN A 263 17.62 23.27 -15.02
C ASN A 263 17.08 24.41 -14.16
N GLY A 264 17.73 24.73 -13.05
CA GLY A 264 17.20 25.76 -12.14
C GLY A 264 17.16 27.16 -12.74
N ASP A 265 17.90 27.43 -13.82
CA ASP A 265 17.75 28.68 -14.59
C ASP A 265 16.45 28.73 -15.42
N ASP A 266 15.79 27.59 -15.60
CA ASP A 266 14.49 27.47 -16.25
C ASP A 266 13.38 27.89 -15.29
N GLY A 267 12.78 29.04 -15.58
CA GLY A 267 11.54 29.48 -14.95
C GLY A 267 10.53 29.87 -15.99
N ASP A 268 10.52 29.15 -17.11
CA ASP A 268 9.47 29.22 -18.10
C ASP A 268 8.32 28.25 -17.73
N TRP A 269 7.24 28.28 -18.50
CA TRP A 269 6.22 27.25 -18.45
C TRP A 269 6.78 25.90 -18.91
N ILE A 270 6.38 24.85 -18.21
CA ILE A 270 6.75 23.47 -18.46
C ILE A 270 5.46 22.71 -18.76
N GLU A 271 5.43 22.04 -19.90
CA GLU A 271 4.34 21.15 -20.28
C GLU A 271 4.33 19.90 -19.39
N VAL A 272 3.16 19.59 -18.83
CA VAL A 272 2.91 18.38 -18.06
C VAL A 272 1.92 17.53 -18.86
N PRO A 273 2.34 16.41 -19.45
CA PRO A 273 1.42 15.55 -20.17
C PRO A 273 0.47 14.87 -19.20
N VAL A 274 -0.80 14.75 -19.57
CA VAL A 274 -1.75 13.96 -18.78
C VAL A 274 -1.42 12.49 -18.96
N GLU A 275 -0.77 11.89 -17.96
CA GLU A 275 -0.41 10.46 -17.98
C GLU A 275 -1.47 9.57 -17.34
N GLY A 276 -1.39 8.27 -17.64
CA GLY A 276 -2.28 7.26 -17.07
C GLY A 276 -3.66 7.19 -17.74
N VAL A 277 -3.90 7.93 -18.82
CA VAL A 277 -5.17 7.89 -19.55
C VAL A 277 -5.48 6.46 -20.01
N PRO A 278 -6.59 5.85 -19.56
CA PRO A 278 -6.92 4.47 -19.95
C PRO A 278 -7.12 4.34 -21.45
N THR A 279 -6.79 3.16 -22.00
CA THR A 279 -6.97 2.89 -23.44
C THR A 279 -8.41 3.11 -23.87
N GLY A 280 -8.60 3.93 -24.92
CA GLY A 280 -9.93 4.27 -25.45
C GLY A 280 -10.58 5.49 -24.80
N TYR A 281 -9.96 6.09 -23.78
CA TYR A 281 -10.41 7.35 -23.19
C TYR A 281 -9.70 8.55 -23.80
N THR A 282 -10.39 9.68 -23.86
CA THR A 282 -9.87 11.00 -24.25
C THR A 282 -9.99 11.93 -23.06
N VAL A 283 -8.93 12.68 -22.76
CA VAL A 283 -8.92 13.67 -21.66
C VAL A 283 -9.82 14.84 -22.03
N ILE A 284 -10.62 15.30 -21.08
CA ILE A 284 -11.53 16.44 -21.25
C ILE A 284 -10.96 17.68 -20.57
N GLU A 285 -10.57 17.55 -19.30
CA GLU A 285 -10.02 18.64 -18.49
C GLU A 285 -9.24 18.12 -17.29
N VAL A 286 -8.36 18.95 -16.74
CA VAL A 286 -7.76 18.73 -15.41
C VAL A 286 -8.68 19.35 -14.36
N GLU A 287 -9.08 18.59 -13.34
CA GLU A 287 -9.97 19.10 -12.29
C GLU A 287 -9.24 20.15 -11.45
N PRO A 288 -9.67 21.42 -11.48
CA PRO A 288 -8.96 22.51 -10.82
C PRO A 288 -8.91 22.34 -9.30
N TYR A 289 -7.85 22.88 -8.70
CA TYR A 289 -7.61 22.92 -7.25
C TYR A 289 -7.33 21.58 -6.59
N THR A 290 -7.44 20.48 -7.31
CA THR A 290 -7.11 19.18 -6.78
C THR A 290 -5.60 19.05 -6.63
N GLU A 291 -4.83 19.62 -7.53
CA GLU A 291 -3.40 19.41 -7.64
C GLU A 291 -2.57 19.82 -6.42
N THR A 292 -1.50 19.07 -6.18
CA THR A 292 -0.44 19.41 -5.24
C THR A 292 0.91 19.21 -5.92
N CYS A 293 1.85 20.12 -5.67
CA CYS A 293 3.20 20.03 -6.22
C CYS A 293 4.24 20.12 -5.12
N ALA A 294 5.33 19.36 -5.25
CA ALA A 294 6.45 19.36 -4.33
C ALA A 294 7.78 19.25 -5.07
N ARG A 295 8.86 19.74 -4.45
CA ARG A 295 10.22 19.51 -4.96
C ARG A 295 10.60 18.05 -4.72
N GLY A 296 11.16 17.38 -5.72
CA GLY A 296 11.66 16.03 -5.61
C GLY A 296 13.10 15.94 -5.11
N PHE A 297 13.47 14.76 -4.60
CA PHE A 297 14.85 14.39 -4.33
C PHE A 297 15.44 13.70 -5.56
N LEU A 298 16.62 14.10 -6.01
CA LEU A 298 17.33 13.48 -7.12
C LEU A 298 17.97 12.16 -6.67
N GLU A 299 17.85 11.12 -7.49
CA GLU A 299 18.61 9.89 -7.27
C GLU A 299 20.11 10.13 -7.51
N ASP A 300 20.95 9.69 -6.58
CA ASP A 300 22.41 9.68 -6.70
C ASP A 300 22.90 8.31 -7.18
N ASP A 301 23.46 8.30 -8.37
CA ASP A 301 24.03 7.14 -9.07
C ASP A 301 25.43 6.74 -8.60
N GLY A 302 26.04 7.48 -7.66
CA GLY A 302 27.43 7.24 -7.23
C GLY A 302 28.38 8.39 -7.51
N ASN A 303 28.00 9.36 -8.35
CA ASN A 303 28.87 10.44 -8.81
C ASN A 303 28.43 11.84 -8.31
N ALA A 304 27.46 11.92 -7.38
CA ALA A 304 26.89 13.18 -6.97
C ALA A 304 27.88 14.17 -6.30
N PRO A 305 27.76 15.49 -6.60
CA PRO A 305 28.35 16.53 -5.78
C PRO A 305 27.81 16.47 -4.34
N PRO A 306 28.66 16.63 -3.32
CA PRO A 306 28.28 16.38 -1.93
C PRO A 306 27.25 17.37 -1.34
N ASN A 307 27.02 18.52 -1.99
CA ASN A 307 26.40 19.69 -1.34
C ASN A 307 24.87 19.82 -1.51
N ASP A 308 24.22 18.99 -2.33
CA ASP A 308 22.77 19.10 -2.53
C ASP A 308 21.99 18.25 -1.50
N PRO A 309 21.18 18.86 -0.61
CA PRO A 309 20.46 18.12 0.42
C PRO A 309 19.30 17.28 -0.12
N TYR A 310 18.82 17.54 -1.33
CA TYR A 310 17.70 16.81 -1.93
C TYR A 310 18.19 15.67 -2.81
N ARG A 311 19.03 14.80 -2.24
CA ARG A 311 19.54 13.61 -2.91
C ARG A 311 19.30 12.34 -2.11
N PHE A 312 19.05 11.26 -2.82
CA PHE A 312 18.85 9.95 -2.22
C PHE A 312 19.43 8.84 -3.10
N ARG A 313 19.64 7.66 -2.52
CA ARG A 313 19.92 6.43 -3.26
C ARG A 313 19.00 5.33 -2.76
N LEU A 314 18.30 4.65 -3.66
CA LEU A 314 17.64 3.40 -3.31
C LEU A 314 18.71 2.33 -3.15
N VAL A 315 18.92 1.89 -1.91
CA VAL A 315 19.96 0.91 -1.58
C VAL A 315 19.47 -0.50 -1.87
N ASP A 316 18.23 -0.79 -1.49
CA ASP A 316 17.63 -2.12 -1.58
C ASP A 316 16.10 -1.99 -1.64
N SER A 317 15.46 -2.42 -2.74
CA SER A 317 14.01 -2.39 -2.92
C SER A 317 13.27 -3.50 -2.15
N ILE A 318 13.95 -4.59 -1.81
CA ILE A 318 13.36 -5.76 -1.18
C ILE A 318 13.24 -5.55 0.33
N VAL A 319 14.24 -4.92 0.95
CA VAL A 319 14.17 -4.46 2.35
C VAL A 319 13.54 -3.08 2.45
N GLY A 320 13.53 -2.32 1.35
CA GLY A 320 13.06 -0.94 1.31
C GLY A 320 14.02 0.00 2.03
N VAL A 321 15.32 -0.11 1.77
CA VAL A 321 16.34 0.76 2.38
C VAL A 321 16.69 1.90 1.43
N ILE A 322 16.65 3.12 1.96
CA ILE A 322 17.02 4.35 1.26
C ILE A 322 18.18 5.01 2.03
N ALA A 323 19.11 5.58 1.28
CA ALA A 323 20.17 6.42 1.81
C ALA A 323 19.92 7.86 1.38
N PHE A 324 19.63 8.76 2.31
CA PHE A 324 19.59 10.19 2.04
C PHE A 324 20.98 10.82 2.13
N ASN A 325 21.21 11.91 1.40
CA ASN A 325 22.40 12.73 1.60
C ASN A 325 22.40 13.32 3.03
N PRO A 326 23.42 13.03 3.85
CA PRO A 326 23.58 13.59 5.19
C PRO A 326 23.45 15.11 5.30
N VAL A 327 23.81 15.85 4.23
CA VAL A 327 23.76 17.31 4.21
C VAL A 327 22.35 17.84 4.46
N GLY A 328 21.30 17.09 4.13
CA GLY A 328 19.91 17.47 4.43
C GLY A 328 19.55 17.44 5.90
N HIS A 329 20.33 16.77 6.76
CA HIS A 329 20.03 16.65 8.18
C HIS A 329 20.08 18.00 8.89
N GLY A 330 18.96 18.41 9.49
CA GLY A 330 18.86 19.66 10.26
C GLY A 330 18.75 20.92 9.41
N LEU A 331 18.68 20.81 8.09
CA LEU A 331 18.38 21.95 7.21
C LEU A 331 16.90 22.28 7.21
N TYR A 332 16.57 23.53 6.87
CA TYR A 332 15.21 24.05 6.79
C TYR A 332 14.85 24.41 5.36
N GLU A 333 13.58 24.21 5.02
CA GLU A 333 12.98 24.55 3.73
C GLU A 333 11.77 25.48 3.89
N TYR A 334 11.51 26.26 2.84
CA TYR A 334 10.32 27.09 2.73
C TYR A 334 9.21 26.29 2.04
N THR A 335 8.08 26.13 2.72
CA THR A 335 6.92 25.40 2.19
C THR A 335 5.66 26.24 2.25
N ALA A 336 4.55 25.74 1.71
CA ALA A 336 3.24 26.38 1.85
C ALA A 336 2.84 26.62 3.32
N LYS A 337 3.40 25.85 4.26
CA LYS A 337 3.13 25.93 5.71
C LYS A 337 4.17 26.77 6.48
N GLY A 338 5.12 27.40 5.79
CA GLY A 338 6.21 28.17 6.40
C GLY A 338 7.55 27.44 6.39
N ILE A 339 8.49 27.93 7.20
CA ILE A 339 9.84 27.36 7.34
C ILE A 339 9.76 26.14 8.26
N ARG A 340 10.24 24.98 7.78
CA ARG A 340 10.31 23.75 8.57
C ARG A 340 11.56 22.94 8.22
N PRO A 341 12.00 21.99 9.07
CA PRO A 341 13.07 21.07 8.70
C PRO A 341 12.74 20.33 7.39
N ILE A 342 13.77 19.97 6.62
CA ILE A 342 13.60 19.16 5.42
C ILE A 342 13.02 17.80 5.83
N GLU A 343 11.85 17.50 5.29
CA GLU A 343 11.15 16.23 5.44
C GLU A 343 11.18 15.50 4.10
N ALA A 344 11.53 14.22 4.13
CA ALA A 344 11.34 13.33 2.99
C ALA A 344 9.94 12.70 3.08
N ARG A 345 9.13 12.94 2.05
CA ARG A 345 7.84 12.27 1.82
C ARG A 345 8.06 11.24 0.72
N ILE A 346 7.87 9.98 1.08
CA ILE A 346 8.23 8.84 0.25
C ILE A 346 6.96 8.14 -0.17
N SER A 347 6.69 8.13 -1.47
CA SER A 347 5.57 7.41 -2.08
C SER A 347 6.12 6.23 -2.87
N TYR A 348 5.49 5.06 -2.75
CA TYR A 348 6.02 3.85 -3.39
C TYR A 348 4.96 2.75 -3.49
N LEU A 349 5.20 1.82 -4.42
CA LEU A 349 4.31 0.70 -4.69
C LEU A 349 4.64 -0.51 -3.81
N ILE A 350 3.61 -1.12 -3.22
CA ILE A 350 3.72 -2.42 -2.58
C ILE A 350 3.71 -3.49 -3.67
N ASN A 351 4.76 -4.33 -3.73
CA ASN A 351 4.95 -5.30 -4.80
C ASN A 351 3.81 -6.34 -4.90
N ASP A 352 3.54 -7.06 -3.82
CA ASP A 352 2.42 -8.00 -3.78
C ASP A 352 1.89 -8.07 -2.34
N PRO A 353 0.62 -7.71 -2.10
CA PRO A 353 0.03 -7.78 -0.75
C PRO A 353 -0.06 -9.21 -0.19
N ARG A 354 0.15 -10.24 -1.02
CA ARG A 354 0.24 -11.64 -0.60
C ARG A 354 1.60 -12.01 -0.02
N ILE A 355 2.64 -11.21 -0.25
CA ILE A 355 3.94 -11.43 0.39
C ILE A 355 3.83 -11.00 1.85
N LEU A 356 3.84 -11.99 2.72
CA LEU A 356 3.76 -11.78 4.16
C LEU A 356 5.14 -11.48 4.72
N ARG A 357 5.15 -10.58 5.68
CA ARG A 357 6.36 -10.15 6.38
C ARG A 357 6.23 -10.48 7.86
N GLU A 358 7.24 -11.14 8.41
CA GLU A 358 7.36 -11.38 9.84
C GLU A 358 8.76 -11.04 10.37
N ASP A 359 8.81 -10.18 11.38
CA ASP A 359 10.05 -9.88 12.10
C ASP A 359 10.15 -10.80 13.33
N ARG A 360 11.23 -11.59 13.44
CA ARG A 360 11.46 -12.54 14.54
C ARG A 360 12.85 -12.37 15.14
N VAL A 361 12.92 -12.47 16.46
CA VAL A 361 14.19 -12.64 17.17
C VAL A 361 14.51 -14.13 17.18
N VAL A 362 15.70 -14.51 16.71
CA VAL A 362 16.15 -15.89 16.72
C VAL A 362 16.33 -16.35 18.17
N PRO A 363 15.67 -17.43 18.61
CA PRO A 363 15.80 -17.94 19.97
C PRO A 363 17.26 -18.25 20.34
N GLN A 364 17.55 -18.14 21.64
CA GLN A 364 18.83 -18.61 22.19
C GLN A 364 18.93 -20.14 22.08
N LEU A 365 20.16 -20.61 21.94
CA LEU A 365 20.50 -22.02 21.76
C LEU A 365 20.03 -22.90 22.92
N GLN A 366 19.36 -24.00 22.60
CA GLN A 366 19.19 -25.11 23.55
C GLN A 366 20.46 -25.98 23.54
N PRO A 367 20.89 -26.55 24.69
CA PRO A 367 22.07 -27.40 24.75
C PRO A 367 21.99 -28.57 23.77
N GLY A 368 22.99 -28.71 22.89
CA GLY A 368 23.07 -29.79 21.90
C GLY A 368 22.28 -29.58 20.61
N ALA A 369 21.60 -28.43 20.43
CA ALA A 369 20.89 -28.12 19.19
C ALA A 369 21.87 -27.81 18.04
N THR A 370 21.66 -28.42 16.87
CA THR A 370 22.41 -28.14 15.63
C THR A 370 21.70 -27.14 14.71
N GLU A 371 20.41 -26.92 14.94
CA GLU A 371 19.53 -26.03 14.18
C GLU A 371 18.54 -25.33 15.12
N ILE A 372 18.04 -24.18 14.69
CA ILE A 372 17.11 -23.33 15.44
C ILE A 372 15.78 -23.31 14.68
N PRO A 373 14.73 -24.00 15.17
CA PRO A 373 13.42 -23.97 14.52
C PRO A 373 12.71 -22.64 14.79
N VAL A 374 12.39 -21.92 13.73
CA VAL A 374 11.58 -20.69 13.77
C VAL A 374 10.23 -20.99 13.12
N LYS A 375 9.16 -20.86 13.90
CA LYS A 375 7.78 -21.08 13.47
C LYS A 375 7.17 -19.78 12.94
N LEU A 376 6.76 -19.76 11.68
CA LEU A 376 6.03 -18.64 11.07
C LEU A 376 4.55 -18.66 11.50
N ALA A 377 3.86 -17.53 11.31
CA ALA A 377 2.46 -17.37 11.71
C ALA A 377 1.54 -18.27 10.89
N LEU A 378 1.74 -18.34 9.56
CA LEU A 378 1.03 -19.27 8.70
C LEU A 378 1.77 -20.60 8.55
N ARG A 379 0.97 -21.62 8.29
CA ARG A 379 1.43 -22.94 7.83
C ARG A 379 1.35 -22.95 6.29
N PHE A 380 1.56 -24.10 5.65
CA PHE A 380 1.32 -24.25 4.19
C PHE A 380 2.00 -23.15 3.34
N ILE A 381 3.28 -22.89 3.64
CA ILE A 381 4.12 -21.99 2.85
C ILE A 381 4.23 -22.56 1.44
N LEU A 382 4.09 -21.71 0.42
CA LEU A 382 4.25 -22.13 -0.97
C LEU A 382 5.72 -22.43 -1.27
N ASN A 383 5.97 -23.59 -1.87
CA ASN A 383 7.24 -23.93 -2.48
C ASN A 383 7.23 -23.57 -3.98
N ILE A 384 8.42 -23.36 -4.56
CA ILE A 384 8.55 -23.07 -5.98
C ILE A 384 7.97 -24.24 -6.79
N GLY A 385 7.07 -23.92 -7.72
CA GLY A 385 6.34 -24.89 -8.53
C GLY A 385 5.01 -25.34 -7.93
N ASP A 386 4.70 -25.01 -6.68
CA ASP A 386 3.39 -25.29 -6.11
C ASP A 386 2.31 -24.55 -6.91
N PRO A 387 1.15 -25.18 -7.15
CA PRO A 387 0.05 -24.52 -7.83
C PRO A 387 -0.47 -23.37 -6.96
N THR A 388 -0.54 -22.18 -7.54
CA THR A 388 -1.11 -20.99 -6.88
C THR A 388 -2.63 -20.94 -6.99
N ASN A 389 -3.25 -21.87 -7.73
CA ASN A 389 -4.68 -21.96 -7.95
C ASN A 389 -5.17 -23.42 -8.07
N ASP A 390 -6.29 -23.74 -7.41
CA ASP A 390 -7.20 -24.81 -7.86
C ASP A 390 -7.83 -24.37 -9.19
N LEU A 391 -7.85 -25.26 -10.20
CA LEU A 391 -8.29 -25.06 -11.59
C LEU A 391 -9.79 -24.72 -11.75
N ALA A 392 -10.31 -23.70 -11.07
CA ALA A 392 -11.68 -23.24 -11.28
C ALA A 392 -11.78 -22.41 -12.59
N PRO A 393 -12.82 -22.63 -13.42
CA PRO A 393 -13.10 -21.80 -14.58
C PRO A 393 -13.25 -20.33 -14.15
N GLY A 394 -12.44 -19.44 -14.74
CA GLY A 394 -12.37 -18.03 -14.37
C GLY A 394 -11.16 -17.62 -13.54
N ASN A 395 -10.17 -18.48 -13.32
CA ASN A 395 -8.88 -18.05 -12.76
C ASN A 395 -7.97 -17.46 -13.86
N PRO A 396 -7.17 -16.43 -13.54
CA PRO A 396 -6.23 -15.79 -14.47
C PRO A 396 -5.17 -16.78 -14.99
N PRO A 397 -4.70 -16.67 -16.24
CA PRO A 397 -3.63 -17.49 -16.78
C PRO A 397 -2.22 -17.13 -16.28
N GLU A 398 -2.04 -15.99 -15.60
CA GLU A 398 -0.71 -15.38 -15.38
C GLU A 398 0.14 -16.03 -14.28
N GLU A 399 -0.48 -16.62 -13.26
CA GLU A 399 0.22 -17.27 -12.14
C GLU A 399 -0.42 -18.64 -11.85
N GLN A 400 -0.10 -19.63 -12.69
CA GLN A 400 -0.54 -21.03 -12.50
C GLN A 400 0.28 -21.76 -11.43
N THR A 401 1.56 -21.41 -11.31
CA THR A 401 2.48 -21.95 -10.31
C THR A 401 3.24 -20.84 -9.63
N TYR A 402 3.55 -21.04 -8.36
CA TYR A 402 4.36 -20.13 -7.58
C TYR A 402 5.80 -20.14 -8.10
N LYS A 403 6.25 -18.99 -8.61
CA LYS A 403 7.60 -18.86 -9.17
C LYS A 403 8.66 -18.53 -8.10
N GLY A 404 8.28 -18.46 -6.83
CA GLY A 404 9.14 -17.96 -5.75
C GLY A 404 9.10 -16.44 -5.63
N LEU A 405 9.60 -15.94 -4.50
CA LEU A 405 9.94 -14.54 -4.32
C LEU A 405 11.11 -14.22 -5.25
N MET A 406 10.87 -13.34 -6.22
CA MET A 406 11.91 -12.90 -7.13
C MET A 406 12.71 -11.78 -6.48
N VAL A 407 14.01 -11.98 -6.39
CA VAL A 407 14.98 -10.93 -6.18
C VAL A 407 15.41 -10.45 -7.56
N ALA A 408 15.16 -9.20 -7.94
CA ALA A 408 15.72 -8.64 -9.16
C ALA A 408 16.49 -7.36 -8.85
N ARG A 409 17.63 -7.19 -9.53
CA ARG A 409 18.24 -5.87 -9.78
C ARG A 409 18.41 -5.70 -11.28
N ASP A 410 18.03 -4.53 -11.79
CA ASP A 410 18.46 -3.93 -13.06
C ASP A 410 18.82 -4.95 -14.17
N GLY A 411 17.85 -5.76 -14.61
CA GLY A 411 18.00 -6.65 -15.77
C GLY A 411 18.85 -7.92 -15.58
N SER A 412 19.19 -8.32 -14.35
CA SER A 412 19.95 -9.55 -14.05
C SER A 412 19.09 -10.75 -13.58
N VAL A 413 19.67 -11.96 -13.55
CA VAL A 413 18.99 -13.24 -13.27
C VAL A 413 18.34 -13.22 -11.89
N ALA A 414 17.01 -13.23 -11.85
CA ALA A 414 16.28 -13.35 -10.60
C ALA A 414 16.51 -14.72 -9.97
N ILE A 415 16.93 -14.75 -8.70
CA ILE A 415 17.03 -16.00 -7.93
C ILE A 415 15.67 -16.21 -7.25
N PRO A 416 14.84 -17.16 -7.71
CA PRO A 416 13.58 -17.44 -7.06
C PRO A 416 13.85 -18.13 -5.71
N LEU A 417 13.28 -17.58 -4.64
CA LEU A 417 13.35 -18.17 -3.31
C LEU A 417 11.94 -18.44 -2.77
N PRO A 418 11.67 -19.61 -2.17
CA PRO A 418 10.38 -19.83 -1.55
C PRO A 418 10.15 -18.92 -0.33
N VAL A 419 11.20 -18.74 0.48
CA VAL A 419 11.25 -17.87 1.66
C VAL A 419 12.52 -17.05 1.58
N LEU A 420 12.38 -15.73 1.74
CA LEU A 420 13.51 -14.81 1.83
C LEU A 420 13.71 -14.38 3.28
N ILE A 421 14.94 -14.48 3.76
CA ILE A 421 15.29 -14.12 5.14
C ILE A 421 16.35 -13.04 5.10
N ILE A 422 16.08 -11.93 5.77
CA ILE A 422 16.98 -10.80 5.86
C ILE A 422 17.42 -10.59 7.31
N ASP A 423 18.72 -10.43 7.52
CA ASP A 423 19.26 -9.95 8.78
C ASP A 423 19.03 -8.44 8.90
N LEU A 424 18.19 -8.01 9.85
CA LEU A 424 17.81 -6.60 9.99
C LEU A 424 19.00 -5.66 10.34
N PRO A 425 19.94 -6.07 11.22
CA PRO A 425 21.13 -5.28 11.48
C PRO A 425 21.96 -4.97 10.23
N THR A 426 22.23 -5.97 9.38
CA THR A 426 23.10 -5.78 8.21
C THR A 426 22.37 -5.50 6.90
N GLY A 427 21.06 -5.77 6.82
CA GLY A 427 20.30 -5.73 5.57
C GLY A 427 20.68 -6.82 4.56
N LEU A 428 21.39 -7.87 4.99
CA LEU A 428 21.88 -8.93 4.10
C LEU A 428 21.00 -10.17 4.19
N ARG A 429 20.92 -10.93 3.09
CA ARG A 429 20.19 -12.19 3.04
C ARG A 429 20.91 -13.27 3.84
N VAL A 430 20.16 -14.04 4.62
CA VAL A 430 20.66 -15.24 5.29
C VAL A 430 20.69 -16.39 4.29
N ASP A 431 21.86 -17.01 4.10
CA ASP A 431 22.01 -18.22 3.31
C ASP A 431 21.39 -19.42 4.01
N LEU A 432 20.55 -20.18 3.32
CA LEU A 432 19.85 -21.35 3.87
C LEU A 432 20.21 -22.62 3.11
N PRO A 433 20.34 -23.76 3.81
CA PRO A 433 20.44 -25.05 3.15
C PRO A 433 19.13 -25.44 2.46
N ASN A 434 19.21 -26.21 1.37
CA ASN A 434 18.08 -26.57 0.49
C ASN A 434 16.88 -27.23 1.20
N ASN A 435 17.08 -27.84 2.37
CA ASN A 435 16.04 -28.53 3.16
C ASN A 435 15.70 -27.80 4.48
N ALA A 436 16.05 -26.51 4.60
CA ALA A 436 15.80 -25.73 5.81
C ALA A 436 14.31 -25.52 6.09
N ILE A 437 13.42 -25.66 5.11
CA ILE A 437 12.03 -25.21 5.20
C ILE A 437 11.10 -26.42 5.22
N ASP A 438 10.34 -26.56 6.32
CA ASP A 438 9.16 -27.41 6.36
C ASP A 438 7.94 -26.57 5.93
N PHE A 439 7.61 -26.67 4.65
CA PHE A 439 6.53 -25.92 4.00
C PHE A 439 5.16 -26.18 4.63
N LYS A 440 4.87 -27.44 4.97
CA LYS A 440 3.57 -27.82 5.54
C LYS A 440 3.43 -27.30 6.96
N ALA A 441 4.48 -27.43 7.76
CA ALA A 441 4.46 -26.92 9.12
C ALA A 441 4.66 -25.41 9.20
N GLY A 442 5.20 -24.75 8.18
CA GLY A 442 5.61 -23.34 8.27
C GLY A 442 6.76 -23.14 9.26
N VAL A 443 7.74 -24.04 9.24
CA VAL A 443 8.92 -23.99 10.13
C VAL A 443 10.17 -23.82 9.29
N VAL A 444 10.97 -22.81 9.62
CA VAL A 444 12.31 -22.61 9.05
C VAL A 444 13.34 -23.08 10.07
N ARG A 445 14.21 -24.00 9.67
CA ARG A 445 15.31 -24.54 10.46
C ARG A 445 16.57 -23.76 10.12
N LEU A 446 16.89 -22.77 10.96
CA LEU A 446 18.07 -21.94 10.78
C LEU A 446 19.31 -22.70 11.27
N PRO A 447 20.46 -22.62 10.58
CA PRO A 447 21.73 -23.08 11.13
C PRO A 447 22.16 -22.17 12.30
N LEU A 448 23.07 -22.64 13.16
CA LEU A 448 23.61 -21.79 14.23
C LEU A 448 24.42 -20.61 13.69
N LYS A 449 25.10 -20.85 12.57
CA LYS A 449 25.90 -19.89 11.83
C LYS A 449 25.51 -19.93 10.37
N ALA A 450 25.33 -18.76 9.76
CA ALA A 450 25.03 -18.66 8.34
C ALA A 450 25.98 -17.68 7.64
N ASN A 451 26.14 -17.86 6.34
CA ASN A 451 26.68 -16.80 5.51
C ASN A 451 25.60 -15.74 5.29
N LEU A 452 26.01 -14.48 5.33
CA LEU A 452 25.18 -13.37 4.89
C LEU A 452 25.60 -12.98 3.49
N ILE A 453 24.63 -13.02 2.59
CA ILE A 453 24.82 -12.86 1.15
C ILE A 453 24.11 -11.59 0.72
N ASP A 454 24.70 -10.85 -0.20
CA ASP A 454 23.98 -9.82 -0.95
C ASP A 454 23.05 -10.44 -2.00
N TYR A 455 22.33 -9.60 -2.74
CA TYR A 455 21.45 -10.09 -3.81
C TYR A 455 22.18 -10.54 -5.06
N ALA A 456 23.44 -10.16 -5.25
CA ALA A 456 24.30 -10.70 -6.31
C ALA A 456 24.75 -12.14 -6.03
N GLY A 457 24.37 -12.71 -4.88
CA GLY A 457 24.77 -14.05 -4.48
C GLY A 457 26.18 -14.09 -3.87
N GLN A 458 26.82 -12.93 -3.63
CA GLN A 458 28.16 -12.84 -3.06
C GLN A 458 28.09 -12.82 -1.53
N ILE A 459 29.00 -13.57 -0.90
CA ILE A 459 29.06 -13.66 0.56
C ILE A 459 29.78 -12.43 1.12
N GLN A 460 29.03 -11.59 1.84
CA GLN A 460 29.52 -10.36 2.46
C GLN A 460 29.94 -10.56 3.92
N ALA A 461 29.38 -11.56 4.61
CA ALA A 461 29.84 -12.00 5.92
C ALA A 461 29.76 -13.53 6.04
N ARG A 462 30.80 -14.15 6.60
CA ARG A 462 30.88 -15.61 6.74
C ARG A 462 30.62 -16.03 8.18
N ASN A 463 29.93 -17.16 8.36
CA ASN A 463 29.75 -17.83 9.65
C ASN A 463 29.20 -16.92 10.77
N VAL A 464 28.23 -16.07 10.45
CA VAL A 464 27.61 -15.15 11.40
C VAL A 464 26.68 -15.92 12.33
N ASP A 465 26.87 -15.76 13.64
CA ASP A 465 26.00 -16.35 14.67
C ASP A 465 24.58 -15.81 14.55
N LEU A 466 23.61 -16.69 14.32
CA LEU A 466 22.19 -16.34 14.22
C LEU A 466 21.45 -16.20 15.57
N PRO A 467 21.78 -16.94 16.66
CA PRO A 467 21.08 -16.79 17.93
C PRO A 467 21.02 -15.34 18.44
N GLY A 468 19.82 -14.88 18.82
CA GLY A 468 19.59 -13.53 19.31
C GLY A 468 19.54 -12.44 18.24
N ARG A 469 19.78 -12.75 16.96
CA ARG A 469 19.63 -11.76 15.88
C ARG A 469 18.18 -11.49 15.55
N HIS A 470 17.92 -10.30 15.02
CA HIS A 470 16.62 -9.91 14.49
C HIS A 470 16.58 -10.20 12.99
N LEU A 471 15.74 -11.16 12.59
CA LEU A 471 15.56 -11.57 11.21
C LEU A 471 14.17 -11.19 10.70
N ARG A 472 14.07 -10.82 9.44
CA ARG A 472 12.82 -10.60 8.72
C ARG A 472 12.59 -11.72 7.72
N PHE A 473 11.43 -12.32 7.76
CA PHE A 473 10.99 -13.40 6.89
C PHE A 473 9.96 -12.86 5.91
N PHE A 474 10.18 -13.12 4.62
CA PHE A 474 9.20 -12.91 3.57
C PHE A 474 8.80 -14.24 2.96
N TYR A 475 7.51 -14.46 2.77
CA TYR A 475 6.98 -15.70 2.20
C TYR A 475 5.55 -15.52 1.69
N ARG A 476 5.07 -16.49 0.91
CA ARG A 476 3.65 -16.62 0.52
C ARG A 476 3.10 -17.94 1.04
N ALA A 477 1.80 -17.99 1.29
CA ALA A 477 1.11 -19.17 1.78
C ALA A 477 -0.07 -19.54 0.88
N ASP A 478 -0.40 -20.84 0.83
CA ASP A 478 -1.58 -21.36 0.14
C ASP A 478 -2.89 -20.74 0.67
N GLY A 479 -3.85 -20.54 -0.22
CA GLY A 479 -5.13 -19.89 0.08
C GLY A 479 -5.10 -18.36 -0.04
N ASP A 480 -4.24 -17.80 -0.90
CA ASP A 480 -4.20 -16.36 -1.24
C ASP A 480 -4.23 -15.42 -0.01
N TRP A 481 -3.49 -15.79 1.04
CA TRP A 481 -3.37 -14.93 2.22
C TRP A 481 -2.70 -13.61 1.86
N SER A 482 -3.30 -12.52 2.31
CA SER A 482 -2.76 -11.17 2.13
C SER A 482 -3.01 -10.32 3.37
N VAL A 483 -2.06 -9.43 3.65
CA VAL A 483 -2.18 -8.40 4.69
C VAL A 483 -2.23 -7.06 3.98
N GLN A 484 -3.38 -6.42 4.04
CA GLN A 484 -3.68 -5.18 3.37
C GLN A 484 -3.88 -4.06 4.38
N CYS A 485 -3.00 -3.06 4.36
CA CYS A 485 -3.15 -1.87 5.18
C CYS A 485 -3.98 -0.81 4.46
N ARG A 486 -4.89 -0.16 5.17
CA ARG A 486 -5.70 0.96 4.68
C ARG A 486 -5.54 2.12 5.64
N LYS A 487 -5.41 3.32 5.10
CA LYS A 487 -5.37 4.55 5.89
C LYS A 487 -6.31 5.58 5.27
N ALA A 488 -7.08 6.26 6.11
CA ALA A 488 -7.83 7.44 5.70
C ALA A 488 -6.85 8.53 5.28
N TYR A 489 -7.10 9.20 4.15
CA TYR A 489 -6.23 10.26 3.68
C TYR A 489 -6.14 11.38 4.72
N THR A 490 -4.95 11.94 4.93
CA THR A 490 -4.67 12.79 6.10
C THR A 490 -5.55 14.04 6.15
N THR A 491 -5.90 14.62 5.01
CA THR A 491 -6.76 15.81 4.97
C THR A 491 -7.61 15.80 3.72
N TYR A 492 -8.92 16.01 3.87
CA TYR A 492 -9.84 16.07 2.73
C TYR A 492 -10.20 17.51 2.39
N MET A 493 -10.34 17.80 1.11
CA MET A 493 -10.73 19.10 0.58
C MET A 493 -12.19 19.10 0.13
N ARG A 494 -12.91 20.20 0.38
CA ARG A 494 -14.30 20.33 -0.05
C ARG A 494 -14.37 20.55 -1.56
N LYS A 495 -15.03 19.64 -2.28
CA LYS A 495 -15.48 19.85 -3.67
C LYS A 495 -16.83 20.54 -3.67
N TYR A 496 -16.93 21.66 -4.39
CA TYR A 496 -18.17 22.45 -4.49
C TYR A 496 -19.01 22.06 -5.71
N ALA A 497 -18.37 21.58 -6.78
CA ALA A 497 -19.03 21.14 -7.99
C ALA A 497 -19.75 19.79 -7.80
N ALA A 498 -20.74 19.53 -8.66
CA ALA A 498 -21.33 18.19 -8.81
C ALA A 498 -20.33 17.23 -9.50
N GLY A 499 -20.65 15.94 -9.54
CA GLY A 499 -19.79 14.90 -10.11
C GLY A 499 -19.08 14.02 -9.08
N ASP A 500 -18.16 13.21 -9.59
CA ASP A 500 -17.36 12.25 -8.83
C ASP A 500 -16.36 12.92 -7.88
N LEU A 501 -15.99 12.15 -6.87
CA LEU A 501 -15.07 12.52 -5.81
C LEU A 501 -13.80 11.70 -5.95
N ASP A 502 -12.67 12.35 -5.73
CA ASP A 502 -11.38 11.66 -5.61
C ASP A 502 -11.10 11.27 -4.16
N TYR A 503 -10.06 10.46 -3.96
CA TYR A 503 -9.63 9.97 -2.65
C TYR A 503 -9.30 11.05 -1.60
N ARG A 504 -9.14 12.32 -2.00
CA ARG A 504 -8.77 13.47 -1.15
C ARG A 504 -9.85 14.52 -1.06
N THR A 505 -11.02 14.30 -1.66
CA THR A 505 -12.12 15.28 -1.65
C THR A 505 -13.34 14.72 -0.94
N TYR A 506 -14.13 15.64 -0.43
CA TYR A 506 -15.47 15.36 0.08
C TYR A 506 -16.45 16.39 -0.46
N ARG A 507 -17.73 16.04 -0.50
CA ARG A 507 -18.79 16.96 -0.90
C ARG A 507 -19.88 17.03 0.14
N ILE A 508 -20.47 18.22 0.29
CA ILE A 508 -21.68 18.43 1.08
C ILE A 508 -22.69 19.18 0.21
N ARG A 509 -23.90 18.63 0.10
CA ARG A 509 -24.95 19.20 -0.75
C ARG A 509 -25.62 20.38 -0.06
N VAL A 510 -26.06 21.35 -0.86
CA VAL A 510 -26.97 22.40 -0.39
C VAL A 510 -28.37 21.78 -0.24
N ASP A 511 -29.09 22.16 0.80
CA ASP A 511 -30.47 21.70 1.00
C ASP A 511 -31.34 22.21 -0.18
N PRO A 512 -32.02 21.31 -0.93
CA PRO A 512 -32.85 21.72 -2.05
C PRO A 512 -34.01 22.63 -1.64
N ASN A 513 -34.45 22.57 -0.38
CA ASN A 513 -35.56 23.36 0.15
C ASN A 513 -35.11 24.68 0.80
N ASP A 514 -33.84 24.81 1.18
CA ASP A 514 -33.27 26.05 1.73
C ASP A 514 -31.82 26.25 1.29
N ARG A 515 -31.62 27.16 0.34
CA ARG A 515 -30.30 27.48 -0.24
C ARG A 515 -29.30 28.05 0.76
N ASN A 516 -29.73 28.45 1.95
CA ASN A 516 -28.84 28.92 3.02
C ASN A 516 -28.35 27.80 3.93
N ARG A 517 -28.88 26.58 3.77
CA ARG A 517 -28.56 25.41 4.59
C ARG A 517 -27.81 24.36 3.78
N LEU A 518 -26.93 23.64 4.46
CA LEU A 518 -26.31 22.44 3.96
C LEU A 518 -27.08 21.23 4.47
N VAL A 519 -27.25 20.23 3.60
CA VAL A 519 -27.63 18.89 4.03
C VAL A 519 -26.50 18.39 4.93
N PRO A 520 -26.76 17.95 6.17
CA PRO A 520 -25.72 17.54 7.10
C PRO A 520 -25.17 16.15 6.74
N ARG A 521 -24.72 15.97 5.50
CA ARG A 521 -24.21 14.72 4.94
C ARG A 521 -22.97 15.01 4.11
N LEU A 522 -21.85 14.47 4.55
CA LEU A 522 -20.58 14.51 3.81
C LEU A 522 -20.49 13.26 2.94
N LEU A 523 -20.22 13.44 1.65
CA LEU A 523 -20.05 12.38 0.66
C LEU A 523 -18.56 12.20 0.37
N PHE A 524 -18.13 10.96 0.16
CA PHE A 524 -16.74 10.56 -0.09
C PHE A 524 -16.64 9.64 -1.32
N ALA A 525 -15.44 9.53 -1.88
CA ALA A 525 -15.14 8.54 -2.90
C ALA A 525 -15.30 7.11 -2.36
N PRO A 526 -15.76 6.14 -3.18
CA PRO A 526 -15.93 4.76 -2.73
C PRO A 526 -14.71 4.13 -2.07
N CYS A 527 -13.50 4.38 -2.57
CA CYS A 527 -12.26 3.83 -2.00
C CYS A 527 -11.98 4.25 -0.53
N GLU A 528 -12.61 5.33 -0.07
CA GLU A 528 -12.54 5.84 1.30
C GLU A 528 -13.58 5.20 2.24
N GLY A 529 -14.50 4.38 1.73
CA GLY A 529 -15.50 3.68 2.52
C GLY A 529 -14.94 2.81 3.64
N LEU A 530 -15.69 2.66 4.74
CA LEU A 530 -15.33 1.96 5.98
C LEU A 530 -14.18 2.62 6.79
N LYS A 531 -13.54 3.67 6.28
CA LYS A 531 -12.50 4.40 7.01
C LYS A 531 -13.13 5.39 8.00
N THR A 532 -12.37 5.84 8.99
CA THR A 532 -12.82 6.82 9.99
C THR A 532 -12.19 8.18 9.73
N VAL A 533 -13.03 9.22 9.76
CA VAL A 533 -12.63 10.62 9.68
C VAL A 533 -13.04 11.37 10.94
N ALA A 534 -12.26 12.37 11.34
CA ALA A 534 -12.64 13.36 12.33
C ALA A 534 -13.15 14.61 11.62
N VAL A 535 -14.27 15.15 12.09
CA VAL A 535 -14.93 16.30 11.48
C VAL A 535 -15.05 17.43 12.51
N ASP A 536 -14.57 18.61 12.13
CA ASP A 536 -14.86 19.87 12.82
C ASP A 536 -15.89 20.65 12.00
N TYR A 537 -16.95 21.13 12.65
CA TYR A 537 -17.98 21.93 11.99
C TYR A 537 -18.71 22.83 12.99
N SER A 538 -19.38 23.87 12.47
CA SER A 538 -20.35 24.63 13.25
C SER A 538 -21.77 24.44 12.71
N TYR A 539 -22.74 24.47 13.61
CA TYR A 539 -24.17 24.38 13.29
C TYR A 539 -24.97 25.38 14.11
N ILE A 540 -26.16 25.73 13.61
CA ILE A 540 -27.10 26.61 14.30
C ILE A 540 -28.18 25.72 14.91
N ASP A 541 -28.37 25.83 16.23
CA ASP A 541 -29.40 25.09 16.95
C ASP A 541 -30.80 25.72 16.73
N PRO A 542 -31.90 25.07 17.15
CA PRO A 542 -33.26 25.59 16.93
C PRO A 542 -33.53 26.94 17.60
N ASN A 543 -32.72 27.34 18.59
CA ASN A 543 -32.82 28.64 19.26
C ASN A 543 -32.00 29.73 18.55
N GLY A 544 -31.36 29.40 17.42
CA GLY A 544 -30.52 30.32 16.66
C GLY A 544 -29.09 30.46 17.20
N VAL A 545 -28.67 29.61 18.15
CA VAL A 545 -27.32 29.67 18.73
C VAL A 545 -26.36 28.85 17.89
N GLU A 546 -25.25 29.46 17.47
CA GLU A 546 -24.15 28.73 16.82
C GLU A 546 -23.41 27.86 17.83
N ARG A 547 -23.32 26.56 17.53
CA ARG A 547 -22.55 25.57 18.29
C ARG A 547 -21.42 25.04 17.44
N LYS A 548 -20.27 24.79 18.07
CA LYS A 548 -19.08 24.23 17.43
C LYS A 548 -18.89 22.78 17.90
N VAL A 549 -18.61 21.91 16.93
CA VAL A 549 -18.21 20.53 17.14
C VAL A 549 -16.78 20.40 16.65
N ALA A 550 -15.92 19.80 17.46
CA ALA A 550 -14.51 19.59 17.15
C ALA A 550 -14.14 18.14 17.42
N GLY A 551 -13.46 17.52 16.47
CA GLY A 551 -12.91 16.17 16.56
C GLY A 551 -13.96 15.07 16.59
N GLU A 552 -15.18 15.29 16.09
CA GLU A 552 -16.20 14.23 16.09
C GLU A 552 -15.80 13.15 15.08
N ALA A 553 -15.55 11.94 15.58
CA ALA A 553 -15.12 10.81 14.78
C ALA A 553 -16.32 10.08 14.17
N HIS A 554 -16.27 9.88 12.86
CA HIS A 554 -17.31 9.19 12.08
C HIS A 554 -16.68 8.15 11.17
N GLN A 555 -17.28 6.96 11.12
CA GLN A 555 -16.97 5.98 10.08
C GLN A 555 -17.73 6.36 8.81
N ILE A 556 -17.03 6.31 7.67
CA ILE A 556 -17.63 6.51 6.35
C ILE A 556 -18.40 5.23 6.01
N ASP A 557 -19.72 5.32 6.01
CA ASP A 557 -20.61 4.20 5.77
C ASP A 557 -21.43 4.40 4.50
N LEU A 558 -21.96 3.32 3.93
CA LEU A 558 -22.95 3.41 2.86
C LEU A 558 -24.21 4.13 3.38
N ALA A 559 -24.69 5.10 2.61
CA ALA A 559 -25.89 5.86 2.93
C ALA A 559 -27.08 4.91 3.16
N ARG A 560 -27.62 4.93 4.39
CA ARG A 560 -28.69 4.00 4.80
C ARG A 560 -30.03 4.31 4.15
N ASP A 561 -30.33 5.60 3.99
CA ASP A 561 -31.65 6.06 3.55
C ASP A 561 -31.76 6.11 2.03
N ASN A 562 -30.64 6.35 1.35
CA ASN A 562 -30.57 6.39 -0.10
C ASN A 562 -29.22 5.85 -0.57
N PRO A 563 -29.10 4.55 -0.87
CA PRO A 563 -27.84 3.93 -1.28
C PRO A 563 -27.19 4.59 -2.52
N SER A 564 -27.97 5.29 -3.35
CA SER A 564 -27.45 6.06 -4.49
C SER A 564 -26.61 7.28 -4.10
N ASP A 565 -26.71 7.75 -2.84
CA ASP A 565 -25.82 8.79 -2.32
C ASP A 565 -24.39 8.27 -2.06
N GLY A 566 -24.19 6.95 -2.08
CA GLY A 566 -22.87 6.33 -1.93
C GLY A 566 -22.34 6.36 -0.50
N TRP A 567 -21.03 6.54 -0.37
CA TRP A 567 -20.32 6.51 0.90
C TRP A 567 -20.37 7.88 1.58
N CYS A 568 -20.88 7.92 2.81
CA CYS A 568 -21.17 9.17 3.49
C CYS A 568 -20.97 9.15 5.01
N VAL A 569 -20.96 10.36 5.58
CA VAL A 569 -21.05 10.63 7.01
C VAL A 569 -22.24 11.56 7.26
N ASP A 570 -23.18 11.12 8.07
CA ASP A 570 -24.30 11.94 8.54
C ASP A 570 -23.90 12.73 9.79
N LEU A 571 -23.85 14.05 9.65
CA LEU A 571 -23.63 15.01 10.73
C LEU A 571 -24.95 15.30 11.45
N LEU A 572 -24.87 15.99 12.59
CA LEU A 572 -26.04 16.41 13.40
C LEU A 572 -26.90 15.28 13.96
N LYS A 573 -26.49 14.01 13.86
CA LYS A 573 -27.25 12.88 14.42
C LYS A 573 -27.55 13.03 15.92
N ASN A 574 -26.65 13.69 16.65
CA ASN A 574 -26.77 13.96 18.08
C ASN A 574 -27.22 15.40 18.39
N ALA A 575 -27.51 16.22 17.38
CA ALA A 575 -27.93 17.61 17.57
C ALA A 575 -29.46 17.69 17.81
N PRO A 576 -29.96 18.76 18.47
CA PRO A 576 -31.40 18.96 18.64
C PRO A 576 -32.15 18.99 17.30
N PRO A 577 -33.36 18.39 17.20
CA PRO A 577 -34.16 18.44 15.97
C PRO A 577 -34.39 19.88 15.50
N GLY A 578 -34.18 20.12 14.21
CA GLY A 578 -34.25 21.47 13.61
C GLY A 578 -32.91 22.22 13.56
N SER A 579 -31.83 21.63 14.10
CA SER A 579 -30.47 22.14 13.89
C SER A 579 -30.06 22.05 12.42
N TYR A 580 -29.27 23.01 11.94
CA TYR A 580 -28.78 23.01 10.55
C TYR A 580 -27.37 23.57 10.44
N ILE A 581 -26.67 23.18 9.37
CA ILE A 581 -25.34 23.72 9.04
C ILE A 581 -25.54 24.87 8.04
N SER A 582 -24.97 26.04 8.33
CA SER A 582 -25.01 27.19 7.42
C SER A 582 -24.17 26.92 6.17
N ARG A 583 -24.59 27.45 5.02
CA ARG A 583 -23.85 27.33 3.74
C ARG A 583 -22.38 27.73 3.83
N ASN A 584 -22.09 28.75 4.64
CA ASN A 584 -20.75 29.31 4.81
C ASN A 584 -19.99 28.70 6.00
N ALA A 585 -20.54 27.68 6.65
CA ALA A 585 -19.86 27.01 7.75
C ALA A 585 -18.54 26.41 7.26
N ARG A 586 -17.48 26.62 8.05
CA ARG A 586 -16.20 25.96 7.83
C ARG A 586 -16.32 24.53 8.35
N ILE A 587 -16.09 23.57 7.46
CA ILE A 587 -16.02 22.16 7.79
C ILE A 587 -14.58 21.73 7.54
N VAL A 588 -13.96 21.06 8.50
CA VAL A 588 -12.63 20.47 8.35
C VAL A 588 -12.78 18.98 8.52
N VAL A 589 -12.22 18.21 7.58
CA VAL A 589 -12.31 16.76 7.57
C VAL A 589 -10.89 16.19 7.51
N VAL A 590 -10.55 15.37 8.51
CA VAL A 590 -9.21 14.79 8.70
C VAL A 590 -9.35 13.28 8.79
N GLY A 591 -8.54 12.53 8.05
CA GLY A 591 -8.52 11.08 8.16
C GLY A 591 -7.82 10.63 9.44
N VAL A 592 -8.50 9.80 10.22
CA VAL A 592 -8.00 9.34 11.53
C VAL A 592 -7.88 7.83 11.65
N SER A 593 -8.38 7.03 10.71
CA SER A 593 -8.23 5.57 10.80
C SER A 593 -6.96 5.03 10.17
N PHE A 594 -6.50 3.93 10.76
CA PHE A 594 -5.63 2.95 10.15
C PHE A 594 -6.24 1.56 10.36
N THR A 595 -6.36 0.79 9.29
CA THR A 595 -6.95 -0.55 9.27
C THR A 595 -5.92 -1.56 8.79
N ALA A 596 -5.67 -2.60 9.56
CA ALA A 596 -4.99 -3.80 9.08
C ALA A 596 -6.05 -4.84 8.71
N ARG A 597 -6.16 -5.16 7.42
CA ARG A 597 -7.06 -6.17 6.90
C ARG A 597 -6.27 -7.42 6.54
N VAL A 598 -6.73 -8.58 6.99
CA VAL A 598 -6.20 -9.87 6.54
C VAL A 598 -7.26 -10.55 5.70
N ILE A 599 -6.95 -10.83 4.44
CA ILE A 599 -7.85 -11.51 3.50
C ILE A 599 -7.23 -12.87 3.16
N TRP A 600 -8.06 -13.90 3.06
CA TRP A 600 -7.65 -15.20 2.54
C TRP A 600 -8.81 -15.89 1.82
N ARG A 601 -8.47 -16.89 1.02
CA ARG A 601 -9.40 -17.73 0.30
C ARG A 601 -9.59 -19.05 1.03
N ASP A 602 -10.85 -19.39 1.29
CA ASP A 602 -11.27 -20.69 1.82
C ASP A 602 -12.16 -21.38 0.76
N GLY A 603 -11.53 -22.20 -0.08
CA GLY A 603 -12.16 -22.76 -1.27
C GLY A 603 -12.51 -21.68 -2.30
N LYS A 604 -13.80 -21.47 -2.57
CA LYS A 604 -14.27 -20.42 -3.51
C LYS A 604 -14.64 -19.10 -2.83
N ALA A 605 -14.66 -19.07 -1.49
CA ALA A 605 -15.10 -17.91 -0.73
C ALA A 605 -13.90 -17.11 -0.23
N TRP A 606 -13.98 -15.80 -0.36
CA TRP A 606 -13.08 -14.89 0.32
C TRP A 606 -13.54 -14.67 1.76
N ARG A 607 -12.58 -14.70 2.68
CA ARG A 607 -12.75 -14.40 4.09
C ARG A 607 -11.85 -13.23 4.45
N HIS A 608 -12.25 -12.48 5.45
CA HIS A 608 -11.45 -11.35 5.92
C HIS A 608 -11.61 -11.15 7.43
N VAL A 609 -10.62 -10.49 8.02
CA VAL A 609 -10.67 -9.90 9.35
C VAL A 609 -10.11 -8.50 9.23
N ASP A 610 -10.87 -7.51 9.71
CA ASP A 610 -10.45 -6.12 9.80
C ASP A 610 -10.17 -5.79 11.26
N MET A 611 -9.02 -5.15 11.51
CA MET A 611 -8.76 -4.49 12.77
C MET A 611 -8.47 -3.02 12.53
N ASP A 612 -9.23 -2.17 13.21
CA ASP A 612 -9.16 -0.73 13.09
C ASP A 612 -8.51 -0.10 14.32
N THR A 613 -7.80 0.99 14.11
CA THR A 613 -7.31 1.87 15.17
C THR A 613 -7.35 3.32 14.69
N GLN A 614 -7.42 4.25 15.64
CA GLN A 614 -7.33 5.68 15.33
C GLN A 614 -5.86 6.11 15.43
N LEU A 615 -5.28 6.46 14.28
CA LEU A 615 -3.91 6.93 14.13
C LEU A 615 -3.89 8.14 13.18
N THR A 616 -3.65 9.30 13.78
CA THR A 616 -3.48 10.56 13.07
C THR A 616 -2.01 10.80 12.76
N LYS A 617 -1.76 11.34 11.57
CA LYS A 617 -0.46 11.91 11.23
C LYS A 617 -0.38 13.27 11.93
N SER A 618 0.63 13.44 12.78
CA SER A 618 0.87 14.67 13.56
C SER A 618 1.40 15.81 12.72
#